data_AF-A0A7C5GK00-F1
#
_entry.id   AF-A0A7C5GK00-F1
#
_cell.length_a   1.000
_cell.length_b   1.000
_cell.length_c   1.000
_cell.angle_alpha   90.00
_cell.angle_beta   90.00
_cell.angle_gamma   90.00
#
_symmetry.space_group_name_H-M   'P 1'
#
loop_
_entity.id
_entity.type
_entity.pdbx_description
1 polymer ?
#
loop_
_entity_poly.entity_id
_entity_poly.type
_entity_poly.pdbx_seq_one_letter_code
_entity_poly.pdbx_strand_id
1 'polypeptide(L)'
;CGEKMVAKNENITHLHFNTIAGLKKGDDFYKAILDFTHLSKPPLSVIRWRKRLQDALLDTHFAIGGAKIVIACEPDQILSIATTISEAGANIKAVVTPTKSVALENLDIDNIIIGDFEDVEEYLGDADILISNFHGERITHKHHKGLMLRGFPNYEEIGNQLKNDQLYRGSTYMLFELANILNNYKYGH
;
A
#
# COMPACT_ATOMS: atom_id res chain seq x y z
N CYS A 1 -18.17 14.27 1.20
CA CYS A 1 -17.45 14.71 -0.01
C CYS A 1 -16.93 16.12 0.22
N GLY A 2 -15.64 16.37 -0.02
CA GLY A 2 -15.03 17.69 0.19
C GLY A 2 -15.67 18.81 -0.63
N GLU A 3 -16.26 18.52 -1.78
CA GLU A 3 -17.05 19.48 -2.57
C GLU A 3 -18.24 20.05 -1.79
N LYS A 4 -18.93 19.20 -1.01
CA LYS A 4 -20.03 19.65 -0.13
C LYS A 4 -19.52 20.54 1.02
N MET A 5 -18.26 20.41 1.43
CA MET A 5 -17.66 21.31 2.41
C MET A 5 -17.34 22.67 1.79
N VAL A 6 -16.74 22.69 0.59
CA VAL A 6 -16.48 23.93 -0.14
C VAL A 6 -17.77 24.69 -0.42
N ALA A 7 -18.84 23.99 -0.81
CA ALA A 7 -20.15 24.59 -1.03
C ALA A 7 -20.77 25.25 0.22
N LYS A 8 -20.34 24.85 1.43
CA LYS A 8 -20.81 25.45 2.70
C LYS A 8 -19.96 26.64 3.16
N ASN A 9 -18.71 26.71 2.70
CA ASN A 9 -17.80 27.80 3.06
C ASN A 9 -16.76 27.96 1.94
N GLU A 10 -16.93 29.02 1.16
CA GLU A 10 -16.08 29.34 0.01
C GLU A 10 -14.61 29.63 0.39
N ASN A 11 -14.33 29.91 1.67
CA ASN A 11 -12.97 30.10 2.15
C ASN A 11 -12.20 28.77 2.36
N ILE A 12 -12.85 27.62 2.20
CA ILE A 12 -12.20 26.32 2.31
C ILE A 12 -11.59 25.93 0.97
N THR A 13 -10.30 25.62 0.97
CA THR A 13 -9.63 24.96 -0.17
C THR A 13 -9.65 23.45 0.04
N HIS A 14 -10.23 22.70 -0.90
CA HIS A 14 -10.24 21.24 -0.90
C HIS A 14 -9.23 20.70 -1.90
N LEU A 15 -8.26 19.92 -1.42
CA LEU A 15 -7.29 19.20 -2.22
C LEU A 15 -7.57 17.70 -2.05
N HIS A 16 -7.99 17.03 -3.13
CA HIS A 16 -8.32 15.61 -3.11
C HIS A 16 -7.16 14.77 -3.60
N PHE A 17 -6.84 13.71 -2.87
CA PHE A 17 -5.85 12.71 -3.25
C PHE A 17 -6.47 11.33 -3.04
N ASN A 18 -6.46 10.48 -4.07
CA ASN A 18 -6.92 9.10 -3.92
C ASN A 18 -5.96 8.30 -3.01
N THR A 19 -4.67 8.60 -3.06
CA THR A 19 -3.66 8.10 -2.13
C THR A 19 -2.48 9.07 -2.06
N ILE A 20 -1.71 8.98 -0.98
CA ILE A 20 -0.46 9.74 -0.74
C ILE A 20 0.73 8.82 -0.49
N ALA A 21 0.60 7.54 -0.83
CA ALA A 21 1.63 6.52 -0.64
C ALA A 21 2.47 6.29 -1.90
N GLY A 22 3.70 5.83 -1.71
CA GLY A 22 4.69 5.74 -2.78
C GLY A 22 5.36 7.08 -3.08
N LEU A 23 6.31 7.04 -4.00
CA LEU A 23 7.15 8.16 -4.39
C LEU A 23 6.35 9.18 -5.20
N LYS A 24 5.64 8.74 -6.25
CA LYS A 24 4.94 9.66 -7.17
C LYS A 24 3.78 10.37 -6.49
N LYS A 25 2.92 9.63 -5.77
CA LYS A 25 1.78 10.25 -5.06
C LYS A 25 2.20 11.04 -3.84
N GLY A 26 3.31 10.66 -3.20
CA GLY A 26 4.00 11.51 -2.23
C GLY A 26 4.46 12.83 -2.84
N ASP A 27 5.13 12.80 -4.00
CA ASP A 27 5.57 14.00 -4.73
C ASP A 27 4.39 14.92 -5.06
N ASP A 28 3.29 14.37 -5.58
CA ASP A 28 2.05 15.11 -5.88
C ASP A 28 1.51 15.82 -4.64
N PHE A 29 1.45 15.12 -3.49
CA PHE A 29 1.01 15.68 -2.23
C PHE A 29 1.91 16.83 -1.77
N TYR A 30 3.22 16.63 -1.69
CA TYR A 30 4.13 17.68 -1.24
C TYR A 30 4.17 18.87 -2.19
N LYS A 31 4.06 18.65 -3.50
CA LYS A 31 3.93 19.73 -4.48
C LYS A 31 2.69 20.58 -4.22
N ALA A 32 1.54 19.95 -4.03
CA ALA A 32 0.30 20.67 -3.73
C ALA A 32 0.38 21.48 -2.43
N ILE A 33 1.05 20.96 -1.40
CA ILE A 33 1.29 21.69 -0.14
C ILE A 33 2.22 22.89 -0.35
N LEU A 34 3.29 22.74 -1.14
CA LEU A 34 4.20 23.84 -1.46
C LEU A 34 3.49 24.95 -2.23
N ASP A 35 2.68 24.58 -3.23
CA ASP A 35 1.89 25.52 -4.02
C ASP A 35 0.89 26.28 -3.14
N PHE A 36 0.19 25.55 -2.24
CA PHE A 36 -0.77 26.14 -1.30
C PHE A 36 -0.12 27.07 -0.27
N THR A 37 1.10 26.76 0.17
CA THR A 37 1.82 27.57 1.17
C THR A 37 2.75 28.62 0.56
N HIS A 38 2.81 28.70 -0.77
CA HIS A 38 3.72 29.56 -1.53
C HIS A 38 5.20 29.37 -1.15
N LEU A 39 5.57 28.16 -0.74
CA LEU A 39 6.95 27.80 -0.43
C LEU A 39 7.65 27.26 -1.67
N SER A 40 8.87 27.75 -1.94
CA SER A 40 9.65 27.34 -3.11
C SER A 40 10.37 26.00 -2.94
N LYS A 41 10.56 25.53 -1.69
CA LYS A 41 11.30 24.30 -1.38
C LYS A 41 10.73 23.59 -0.16
N PRO A 42 10.71 22.25 -0.15
CA PRO A 42 10.32 21.48 1.02
C PRO A 42 11.39 21.51 2.13
N PRO A 43 11.01 21.29 3.39
CA PRO A 43 11.97 21.15 4.49
C PRO A 43 12.99 20.03 4.25
N LEU A 44 14.19 20.18 4.83
CA LEU A 44 15.28 19.21 4.67
C LEU A 44 14.89 17.78 5.08
N SER A 45 14.03 17.62 6.08
CA SER A 45 13.52 16.32 6.52
C SER A 45 12.74 15.60 5.42
N VAL A 46 11.89 16.33 4.68
CA VAL A 46 11.10 15.81 3.55
C VAL A 46 12.01 15.39 2.41
N ILE A 47 12.99 16.23 2.04
CA ILE A 47 13.99 15.91 1.00
C ILE A 47 14.75 14.62 1.35
N ARG A 48 15.17 14.48 2.62
CA ARG A 48 15.89 13.29 3.08
C ARG A 48 15.02 12.04 3.02
N TRP A 49 13.77 12.10 3.46
CA TRP A 49 12.87 10.95 3.39
C TRP A 49 12.53 10.55 1.96
N ARG A 50 12.35 11.53 1.06
CA ARG A 50 12.19 11.24 -0.38
C ARG A 50 13.37 10.45 -0.94
N LYS A 51 14.61 10.88 -0.64
CA LYS A 51 15.83 10.16 -1.05
C LYS A 51 15.91 8.76 -0.45
N ARG A 52 15.54 8.58 0.82
CA ARG A 52 15.49 7.26 1.47
C ARG A 52 14.46 6.34 0.84
N LEU A 53 13.32 6.85 0.39
CA LEU A 53 12.35 6.03 -0.35
C LEU A 53 12.91 5.60 -1.70
N GLN A 54 13.61 6.48 -2.43
CA GLN A 54 14.26 6.10 -3.68
C GLN A 54 15.30 4.99 -3.49
N ASP A 55 16.08 5.08 -2.42
CA ASP A 55 17.06 4.05 -2.02
C ASP A 55 16.37 2.73 -1.66
N ALA A 56 15.32 2.80 -0.83
CA ALA A 56 14.52 1.63 -0.45
C ALA A 56 13.86 0.94 -1.66
N LEU A 57 13.39 1.71 -2.66
CA LEU A 57 12.86 1.15 -3.90
C LEU A 57 13.93 0.34 -4.65
N LEU A 58 15.17 0.82 -4.71
CA LEU A 58 16.28 0.11 -5.34
C LEU A 58 16.65 -1.16 -4.57
N ASP A 59 16.78 -1.07 -3.25
CA ASP A 59 17.19 -2.18 -2.39
C ASP A 59 16.14 -3.30 -2.37
N THR A 60 14.86 -2.92 -2.29
CA THR A 60 13.76 -3.88 -2.16
C THR A 60 13.29 -4.47 -3.48
N HIS A 61 13.67 -3.86 -4.62
CA HIS A 61 13.32 -4.35 -5.94
C HIS A 61 13.76 -5.81 -6.17
N PHE A 62 14.90 -6.25 -5.63
CA PHE A 62 15.35 -7.64 -5.78
C PHE A 62 14.40 -8.66 -5.12
N ALA A 63 13.80 -8.30 -3.99
CA ALA A 63 12.86 -9.16 -3.28
C ALA A 63 11.44 -9.04 -3.86
N ILE A 64 11.00 -7.80 -4.14
CA ILE A 64 9.62 -7.46 -4.52
C ILE A 64 9.38 -7.59 -6.02
N GLY A 65 10.35 -7.25 -6.87
CA GLY A 65 10.23 -7.07 -8.32
C GLY A 65 9.81 -8.29 -9.14
N GLY A 66 9.75 -9.47 -8.53
CA GLY A 66 9.22 -10.69 -9.12
C GLY A 66 8.26 -11.44 -8.21
N ALA A 67 7.96 -10.89 -7.03
CA ALA A 67 7.06 -11.51 -6.08
C ALA A 67 5.62 -11.44 -6.59
N LYS A 68 4.90 -12.55 -6.47
CA LYS A 68 3.48 -12.66 -6.80
C LYS A 68 2.67 -12.37 -5.54
N ILE A 69 1.92 -11.29 -5.55
CA ILE A 69 1.27 -10.75 -4.35
C ILE A 69 -0.25 -10.76 -4.53
N VAL A 70 -0.96 -11.23 -3.50
CA VAL A 70 -2.41 -11.04 -3.37
C VAL A 70 -2.67 -10.03 -2.26
N ILE A 71 -3.61 -9.12 -2.45
CA ILE A 71 -3.99 -8.11 -1.44
C ILE A 71 -5.47 -8.28 -1.10
N ALA A 72 -5.80 -8.37 0.17
CA ALA A 72 -7.18 -8.45 0.65
C ALA A 72 -7.43 -7.40 1.74
N CYS A 73 -7.89 -6.21 1.33
CA CYS A 73 -8.03 -5.04 2.21
C CYS A 73 -9.21 -4.13 1.79
N GLU A 74 -9.44 -3.07 2.56
CA GLU A 74 -10.36 -2.00 2.16
C GLU A 74 -9.83 -1.23 0.94
N PRO A 75 -10.71 -0.65 0.08
CA PRO A 75 -10.30 -0.08 -1.20
C PRO A 75 -9.20 0.98 -1.12
N ASP A 76 -9.30 1.93 -0.19
CA ASP A 76 -8.30 3.01 -0.06
C ASP A 76 -6.93 2.47 0.38
N GLN A 77 -6.95 1.42 1.21
CA GLN A 77 -5.72 0.77 1.66
C GLN A 77 -5.10 -0.07 0.53
N ILE A 78 -5.90 -0.79 -0.26
CA ILE A 78 -5.43 -1.47 -1.47
C ILE A 78 -4.76 -0.47 -2.39
N LEU A 79 -5.39 0.66 -2.66
CA LEU A 79 -4.81 1.68 -3.54
C LEU A 79 -3.45 2.17 -3.04
N SER A 80 -3.34 2.43 -1.74
CA SER A 80 -2.08 2.83 -1.09
C SER A 80 -0.98 1.77 -1.20
N ILE A 81 -1.30 0.52 -0.87
CA ILE A 81 -0.36 -0.59 -0.89
C ILE A 81 0.08 -0.87 -2.32
N ALA A 82 -0.89 -1.08 -3.22
CA ALA A 82 -0.66 -1.39 -4.63
C ALA A 82 0.19 -0.31 -5.32
N THR A 83 -0.12 0.97 -5.11
CA THR A 83 0.67 2.08 -5.66
C THR A 83 2.14 1.99 -5.22
N THR A 84 2.38 1.75 -3.93
CA THR A 84 3.74 1.73 -3.38
C THR A 84 4.55 0.53 -3.85
N ILE A 85 3.98 -0.68 -3.79
CA ILE A 85 4.72 -1.91 -4.13
C ILE A 85 4.90 -2.06 -5.64
N SER A 86 4.00 -1.50 -6.45
CA SER A 86 4.15 -1.47 -7.91
C SER A 86 5.33 -0.62 -8.34
N GLU A 87 5.66 0.46 -7.60
CA GLU A 87 6.88 1.24 -7.87
C GLU A 87 8.18 0.45 -7.61
N ALA A 88 8.13 -0.59 -6.77
CA ALA A 88 9.22 -1.55 -6.57
C ALA A 88 9.17 -2.75 -7.54
N GLY A 89 8.20 -2.80 -8.46
CA GLY A 89 8.05 -3.84 -9.47
C GLY A 89 7.24 -5.07 -9.05
N ALA A 90 6.43 -4.98 -7.99
CA ALA A 90 5.58 -6.08 -7.55
C ALA A 90 4.64 -6.60 -8.65
N ASN A 91 4.43 -7.92 -8.71
CA ASN A 91 3.42 -8.54 -9.55
C ASN A 91 2.16 -8.83 -8.73
N ILE A 92 1.20 -7.90 -8.74
CA ILE A 92 -0.05 -8.04 -8.01
C ILE A 92 -0.99 -8.94 -8.81
N LYS A 93 -1.22 -10.15 -8.32
CA LYS A 93 -2.04 -11.18 -9.00
C LYS A 93 -3.52 -10.92 -8.89
N ALA A 94 -3.96 -10.53 -7.70
CA ALA A 94 -5.33 -10.18 -7.44
C ALA A 94 -5.40 -9.22 -6.27
N VAL A 95 -6.45 -8.39 -6.30
CA VAL A 95 -6.90 -7.62 -5.16
C VAL A 95 -8.34 -8.01 -4.85
N VAL A 96 -8.60 -8.33 -3.60
CA VAL A 96 -9.94 -8.67 -3.11
C VAL A 96 -10.37 -7.60 -2.11
N THR A 97 -11.57 -7.06 -2.29
CA THR A 97 -12.07 -5.95 -1.48
C THR A 97 -13.54 -6.15 -1.12
N PRO A 98 -14.00 -5.69 0.06
CA PRO A 98 -15.40 -5.92 0.46
C PRO A 98 -16.39 -5.00 -0.28
N THR A 99 -15.92 -3.90 -0.90
CA THR A 99 -16.81 -2.90 -1.52
C THR A 99 -16.26 -2.34 -2.82
N LYS A 100 -17.15 -1.90 -3.71
CA LYS A 100 -16.76 -1.25 -4.97
C LYS A 100 -16.14 0.13 -4.70
N SER A 101 -15.03 0.43 -5.37
CA SER A 101 -14.46 1.78 -5.40
C SER A 101 -13.95 2.14 -6.80
N VAL A 102 -14.36 3.31 -7.28
CA VAL A 102 -13.88 3.89 -8.55
C VAL A 102 -12.37 4.16 -8.50
N ALA A 103 -11.81 4.37 -7.31
CA ALA A 103 -10.39 4.62 -7.15
C ALA A 103 -9.53 3.42 -7.56
N LEU A 104 -10.07 2.19 -7.44
CA LEU A 104 -9.40 0.95 -7.84
C LEU A 104 -9.43 0.73 -9.35
N GLU A 105 -10.40 1.28 -10.08
CA GLU A 105 -10.51 1.13 -11.55
C GLU A 105 -9.32 1.74 -12.30
N ASN A 106 -8.52 2.59 -11.64
CA ASN A 106 -7.32 3.21 -12.22
C ASN A 106 -6.04 2.40 -11.97
N LEU A 107 -6.12 1.29 -11.23
CA LEU A 107 -4.98 0.41 -11.02
C LEU A 107 -4.81 -0.52 -12.23
N ASP A 108 -3.58 -0.68 -12.68
CA ASP A 108 -3.21 -1.63 -13.73
C ASP A 108 -3.04 -3.03 -13.11
N ILE A 109 -4.16 -3.62 -12.70
CA ILE A 109 -4.24 -4.94 -12.06
C ILE A 109 -5.33 -5.73 -12.75
N ASP A 110 -4.99 -6.92 -13.24
CA ASP A 110 -5.91 -7.75 -14.04
C ASP A 110 -7.14 -8.20 -13.25
N ASN A 111 -6.97 -8.52 -11.97
CA ASN A 111 -8.01 -9.13 -11.14
C ASN A 111 -8.34 -8.23 -9.94
N ILE A 112 -9.41 -7.44 -10.06
CA ILE A 112 -10.00 -6.64 -8.98
C ILE A 112 -11.36 -7.25 -8.63
N ILE A 113 -11.44 -7.88 -7.46
CA ILE A 113 -12.59 -8.71 -7.05
C ILE A 113 -13.28 -8.06 -5.87
N ILE A 114 -14.60 -7.96 -5.94
CA ILE A 114 -15.44 -7.62 -4.79
C ILE A 114 -15.91 -8.92 -4.16
N GLY A 115 -15.37 -9.28 -3.01
CA GLY A 115 -15.49 -10.63 -2.49
C GLY A 115 -14.92 -10.81 -1.09
N ASP A 116 -14.62 -12.06 -0.75
CA ASP A 116 -14.14 -12.46 0.56
C ASP A 116 -12.90 -13.38 0.49
N PHE A 117 -12.59 -14.09 1.59
CA PHE A 117 -11.40 -14.93 1.66
C PHE A 117 -11.50 -16.23 0.85
N GLU A 118 -12.68 -16.65 0.41
CA GLU A 118 -12.82 -17.74 -0.55
C GLU A 118 -12.21 -17.32 -1.89
N ASP A 119 -12.49 -16.09 -2.36
CA ASP A 119 -11.88 -15.55 -3.57
C ASP A 119 -10.36 -15.39 -3.43
N VAL A 120 -9.87 -15.01 -2.24
CA VAL A 120 -8.42 -14.93 -1.97
C VAL A 120 -7.76 -16.29 -2.18
N GLU A 121 -8.41 -17.38 -1.77
CA GLU A 121 -7.89 -18.74 -1.86
C GLU A 121 -7.61 -19.16 -3.30
N GLU A 122 -8.44 -18.73 -4.25
CA GLU A 122 -8.30 -19.05 -5.67
C GLU A 122 -6.99 -18.54 -6.29
N TYR A 123 -6.50 -17.38 -5.82
CA TYR A 123 -5.27 -16.76 -6.32
C TYR A 123 -4.05 -17.08 -5.47
N LEU A 124 -4.26 -17.63 -4.27
CA LEU A 124 -3.18 -17.83 -3.30
C LEU A 124 -2.23 -18.96 -3.71
N GLY A 125 -2.71 -19.95 -4.47
CA GLY A 125 -1.88 -21.08 -4.95
C GLY A 125 -0.63 -20.63 -5.71
N ASP A 126 -0.80 -19.63 -6.58
CA ASP A 126 0.26 -19.05 -7.40
C ASP A 126 0.93 -17.82 -6.76
N ALA A 127 0.53 -17.39 -5.57
CA ALA A 127 1.12 -16.25 -4.87
C ALA A 127 2.32 -16.66 -3.99
N ASP A 128 3.18 -15.71 -3.66
CA ASP A 128 4.24 -15.87 -2.65
C ASP A 128 3.78 -15.35 -1.28
N ILE A 129 2.93 -14.31 -1.27
CA ILE A 129 2.51 -13.62 -0.06
C ILE A 129 1.09 -13.04 -0.20
N LEU A 130 0.36 -13.06 0.91
CA LEU A 130 -0.89 -12.31 1.09
C LEU A 130 -0.63 -11.05 1.92
N ILE A 131 -1.16 -9.91 1.50
CA ILE A 131 -1.24 -8.69 2.31
C ILE A 131 -2.69 -8.53 2.74
N SER A 132 -2.98 -8.72 4.03
CA SER A 132 -4.36 -8.81 4.54
C SER A 132 -4.42 -8.62 6.05
N ASN A 133 -5.62 -8.53 6.59
CA ASN A 133 -5.84 -8.55 8.03
C ASN A 133 -5.62 -9.97 8.62
N PHE A 134 -5.84 -10.13 9.93
CA PHE A 134 -5.61 -11.38 10.65
C PHE A 134 -6.39 -12.59 10.10
N HIS A 135 -7.52 -12.38 9.44
CA HIS A 135 -8.26 -13.51 8.83
C HIS A 135 -7.46 -14.24 7.74
N GLY A 136 -6.40 -13.62 7.22
CA GLY A 136 -5.44 -14.23 6.32
C GLY A 136 -4.53 -15.30 6.94
N GLU A 137 -4.37 -15.34 8.27
CA GLU A 137 -3.38 -16.22 8.92
C GLU A 137 -3.63 -17.71 8.64
N ARG A 138 -4.87 -18.16 8.84
CA ARG A 138 -5.23 -19.56 8.66
C ARG A 138 -5.00 -20.02 7.22
N ILE A 139 -5.35 -19.19 6.25
CA ILE A 139 -5.25 -19.53 4.83
C ILE A 139 -3.80 -19.49 4.35
N THR A 140 -3.01 -18.50 4.76
CA THR A 140 -1.57 -18.47 4.42
C THR A 140 -0.82 -19.62 5.07
N HIS A 141 -1.17 -20.01 6.30
CA HIS A 141 -0.58 -21.18 6.95
C HIS A 141 -0.93 -22.47 6.19
N LYS A 142 -2.19 -22.65 5.77
CA LYS A 142 -2.66 -23.81 4.99
C LYS A 142 -1.90 -23.96 3.67
N HIS A 143 -1.67 -22.85 2.97
CA HIS A 143 -1.02 -22.82 1.65
C HIS A 143 0.49 -22.62 1.71
N HIS A 144 1.05 -22.59 2.93
CA HIS A 144 2.43 -22.25 3.19
C HIS A 144 2.83 -20.98 2.47
N LYS A 145 2.23 -19.82 2.73
CA LYS A 145 2.53 -18.53 2.08
C LYS A 145 2.94 -17.48 3.11
N GLY A 146 3.65 -16.44 2.68
CA GLY A 146 3.89 -15.27 3.51
C GLY A 146 2.59 -14.56 3.87
N LEU A 147 2.57 -13.86 5.02
CA LEU A 147 1.51 -12.94 5.40
C LEU A 147 2.10 -11.62 5.88
N MET A 148 1.67 -10.51 5.28
CA MET A 148 1.92 -9.16 5.77
C MET A 148 0.61 -8.59 6.32
N LEU A 149 0.56 -8.37 7.63
CA LEU A 149 -0.65 -7.91 8.29
C LEU A 149 -0.94 -6.44 7.97
N ARG A 150 -2.07 -6.16 7.34
CA ARG A 150 -2.61 -4.82 7.06
C ARG A 150 -4.13 -4.83 7.05
N GLY A 151 -4.73 -3.72 7.47
CA GLY A 151 -6.17 -3.59 7.57
C GLY A 151 -6.69 -3.88 8.96
N PHE A 152 -7.95 -4.29 9.04
CA PHE A 152 -8.65 -4.51 10.29
C PHE A 152 -9.54 -5.76 10.18
N PRO A 153 -9.58 -6.64 11.20
CA PRO A 153 -8.85 -6.57 12.47
C PRO A 153 -7.45 -7.20 12.45
N ASN A 154 -6.52 -6.70 13.27
CA ASN A 154 -5.19 -7.30 13.53
C ASN A 154 -4.90 -7.30 15.03
N TYR A 155 -4.91 -8.47 15.68
CA TYR A 155 -4.68 -8.60 17.12
C TYR A 155 -3.35 -9.30 17.48
N GLU A 156 -2.78 -10.09 16.57
CA GLU A 156 -1.56 -10.89 16.83
C GLU A 156 -0.27 -10.07 16.80
N GLU A 157 -0.28 -8.94 16.07
CA GLU A 157 0.90 -8.11 15.95
C GLU A 157 0.90 -6.96 16.95
N ILE A 158 1.90 -6.99 17.84
CA ILE A 158 2.15 -5.93 18.81
C ILE A 158 2.53 -4.64 18.06
N GLY A 159 1.77 -3.57 18.30
CA GLY A 159 2.05 -2.26 17.74
C GLY A 159 1.49 -2.02 16.33
N ASN A 160 0.62 -2.90 15.82
CA ASN A 160 0.00 -2.72 14.50
C ASN A 160 -0.69 -1.34 14.34
N GLN A 161 -1.31 -0.80 15.40
CA GLN A 161 -1.97 0.51 15.36
C GLN A 161 -0.98 1.69 15.16
N LEU A 162 0.31 1.47 15.39
CA LEU A 162 1.36 2.48 15.21
C LEU A 162 2.09 2.34 13.87
N LYS A 163 1.73 1.34 13.05
CA LYS A 163 2.28 1.21 11.69
C LYS A 163 1.80 2.35 10.81
N ASN A 164 2.72 2.88 10.02
CA ASN A 164 2.46 3.93 9.06
C ASN A 164 2.99 3.49 7.70
N ASP A 165 2.12 3.47 6.70
CA ASP A 165 2.45 3.12 5.31
C ASP A 165 2.39 4.35 4.38
N GLN A 166 2.00 5.51 4.90
CA GLN A 166 1.74 6.72 4.14
C GLN A 166 2.99 7.58 3.98
N LEU A 167 3.03 8.34 2.88
CA LEU A 167 4.12 9.24 2.52
C LEU A 167 5.49 8.52 2.45
N TYR A 168 6.55 9.28 2.19
CA TYR A 168 7.89 8.72 2.00
C TYR A 168 8.34 7.79 3.11
N ARG A 169 8.19 8.21 4.37
CA ARG A 169 8.65 7.42 5.53
C ARG A 169 7.87 6.12 5.68
N GLY A 170 6.55 6.19 5.58
CA GLY A 170 5.71 5.01 5.76
C GLY A 170 5.91 4.01 4.62
N SER A 171 5.95 4.51 3.38
CA SER A 171 6.25 3.68 2.22
C SER A 171 7.63 3.02 2.31
N THR A 172 8.66 3.71 2.80
CA THR A 172 9.97 3.11 3.06
C THR A 172 9.87 1.93 4.04
N TYR A 173 9.18 2.10 5.16
CA TYR A 173 9.04 1.02 6.15
C TYR A 173 8.24 -0.15 5.61
N MET A 174 7.14 0.11 4.89
CA MET A 174 6.31 -0.92 4.29
C MET A 174 7.08 -1.76 3.26
N LEU A 175 7.90 -1.12 2.41
CA LEU A 175 8.74 -1.84 1.44
C LEU A 175 9.75 -2.77 2.12
N PHE A 176 10.44 -2.29 3.16
CA PHE A 176 11.40 -3.13 3.88
C PHE A 176 10.73 -4.27 4.65
N GLU A 177 9.56 -4.02 5.24
CA GLU A 177 8.77 -5.06 5.91
C GLU A 177 8.38 -6.16 4.91
N LEU A 178 7.80 -5.78 3.77
CA LEU A 178 7.42 -6.70 2.70
C LEU A 178 8.63 -7.50 2.18
N ALA A 179 9.73 -6.82 1.86
CA ALA A 179 10.94 -7.47 1.37
C ALA A 179 11.52 -8.47 2.36
N ASN A 180 11.51 -8.15 3.67
CA ASN A 180 11.98 -9.07 4.71
C ASN A 180 11.08 -10.28 4.86
N ILE A 181 9.75 -10.12 4.80
CA ILE A 181 8.83 -11.26 4.84
C ILE A 181 9.08 -12.18 3.65
N LEU A 182 9.19 -11.62 2.44
CA LEU A 182 9.48 -12.38 1.21
C LEU A 182 10.80 -13.14 1.30
N ASN A 183 11.86 -12.51 1.82
CA ASN A 183 13.15 -13.17 2.00
C ASN A 183 13.07 -14.30 3.02
N ASN A 184 12.55 -14.04 4.22
CA ASN A 184 12.43 -15.06 5.27
C ASN A 184 11.58 -16.25 4.82
N TYR A 185 10.51 -16.00 4.06
CA TYR A 185 9.66 -17.03 3.52
C TYR A 185 10.39 -17.87 2.44
N LYS A 186 11.15 -17.25 1.53
CA LYS A 186 11.94 -17.96 0.50
C LYS A 186 13.08 -18.82 1.07
N TYR A 187 13.62 -18.48 2.24
CA TYR A 187 14.70 -19.23 2.90
C TYR A 187 14.23 -20.19 4.00
N GLY A 188 12.96 -20.09 4.44
CA GLY A 188 12.36 -20.93 5.48
C GLY A 188 11.73 -22.23 4.98
N HIS A 189 11.79 -22.47 3.66
CA HIS A 189 11.36 -23.66 2.94
C HIS A 189 12.54 -24.22 2.14
#